data_AF-A0A261QS41-F1
#
_entry.id   AF-A0A261QS41-F1
#
_cell.length_a   1.000
_cell.length_b   1.000
_cell.length_c   1.000
_cell.angle_alpha   90.00
_cell.angle_beta   90.00
_cell.angle_gamma   90.00
#
_symmetry.space_group_name_H-M   'P 1'
#
loop_
_entity.id
_entity.type
_entity.pdbx_description
1 polymer ?
#
loop_
_entity_poly.entity_id
_entity_poly.type
_entity_poly.pdbx_seq_one_letter_code
_entity_poly.pdbx_strand_id
1 'polypeptide(L)'
;MKDPTVILNGVNVRVDSEERYNLNDLHKSAVLGGNATESQRTGEFLERAQVKYFVQELAIATIIAPVRTINGGKNPGSWGLELIAIRYAAWIEPKFEIQFYNDFV
;
A
#
# COMPACT_ATOMS: atom_id res chain seq x y z
N MET A 1 1.11 13.10 -17.48
CA MET A 1 2.33 12.40 -17.03
C MET A 1 1.94 10.96 -16.70
N LYS A 2 2.77 9.96 -17.04
CA LYS A 2 2.62 8.64 -16.43
C LYS A 2 3.03 8.83 -14.97
N ASP A 3 2.11 8.57 -14.06
CA ASP A 3 2.38 8.54 -12.63
C ASP A 3 3.58 7.59 -12.38
N PRO A 4 4.54 7.94 -11.50
CA PRO A 4 5.67 7.07 -11.21
C PRO A 4 5.19 5.69 -10.74
N THR A 5 5.90 4.65 -11.16
CA THR A 5 5.60 3.26 -10.78
C THR A 5 6.86 2.60 -10.27
N VAL A 6 6.74 1.82 -9.21
CA VAL A 6 7.80 0.93 -8.71
C VAL A 6 7.48 -0.50 -9.11
N ILE A 7 8.48 -1.28 -9.53
CA ILE A 7 8.28 -2.66 -9.93
C ILE A 7 8.61 -3.57 -8.74
N LEU A 8 7.62 -4.32 -8.26
CA LEU A 8 7.80 -5.31 -7.19
C LEU A 8 7.20 -6.65 -7.63
N ASN A 9 7.98 -7.72 -7.57
CA ASN A 9 7.58 -9.05 -8.06
C ASN A 9 6.98 -9.04 -9.48
N GLY A 10 7.44 -8.13 -10.34
CA GLY A 10 6.92 -7.97 -11.72
C GLY A 10 5.61 -7.17 -11.84
N VAL A 11 5.08 -6.61 -10.76
CA VAL A 11 3.90 -5.74 -10.75
C VAL A 11 4.32 -4.27 -10.67
N ASN A 12 3.73 -3.43 -11.52
CA ASN A 12 3.87 -1.98 -11.43
C ASN A 12 2.97 -1.46 -10.29
N VAL A 13 3.56 -1.17 -9.13
CA VAL A 13 2.91 -0.48 -8.02
C VAL A 13 2.84 1.00 -8.36
N ARG A 14 1.62 1.50 -8.59
CA ARG A 14 1.37 2.89 -8.95
C ARG A 14 1.61 3.82 -7.76
N VAL A 15 2.18 5.00 -8.03
CA VAL A 15 2.38 6.07 -7.04
C VAL A 15 1.71 7.33 -7.55
N ASP A 16 0.81 7.92 -6.76
CA ASP A 16 0.14 9.16 -7.18
C ASP A 16 0.98 10.42 -6.92
N SER A 17 0.46 11.59 -7.31
CA SER A 17 1.16 12.86 -7.18
C SER A 17 1.37 13.34 -5.74
N GLU A 18 0.74 12.69 -4.75
CA GLU A 18 0.93 12.96 -3.32
C GLU A 18 1.79 11.87 -2.66
N GLU A 19 2.56 11.13 -3.47
CA GLU A 19 3.46 10.06 -3.02
C GLU A 19 2.73 8.94 -2.25
N ARG A 20 1.47 8.67 -2.65
CA ARG A 20 0.73 7.50 -2.15
C ARG A 20 0.89 6.33 -3.09
N TYR A 21 1.22 5.18 -2.52
CA TYR A 21 1.33 3.90 -3.19
C TYR A 21 -0.03 3.22 -3.29
N ASN A 22 -0.33 2.63 -4.44
CA ASN A 22 -1.53 1.82 -4.61
C ASN A 22 -1.39 0.49 -3.87
N LEU A 23 -2.10 0.37 -2.74
CA LEU A 23 -2.03 -0.80 -1.87
C LEU A 23 -2.66 -2.05 -2.51
N ASN A 24 -3.55 -1.89 -3.51
CA ASN A 24 -4.08 -3.03 -4.26
C ASN A 24 -3.04 -3.59 -5.22
N ASP A 25 -2.21 -2.76 -5.83
CA ASP A 25 -1.11 -3.23 -6.67
C ASP A 25 0.01 -3.84 -5.82
N LEU A 26 0.26 -3.28 -4.63
CA LEU A 26 1.16 -3.88 -3.63
C LEU A 26 0.65 -5.24 -3.14
N HIS A 27 -0.67 -5.39 -2.97
CA HIS A 27 -1.27 -6.68 -2.68
C HIS A 27 -1.03 -7.68 -3.82
N LYS A 28 -1.26 -7.27 -5.08
CA LYS A 28 -1.00 -8.12 -6.25
C LYS A 28 0.46 -8.56 -6.34
N SER A 29 1.42 -7.67 -6.05
CA SER A 29 2.83 -8.04 -6.03
C SER A 29 3.13 -9.06 -4.93
N ALA A 30 2.49 -8.94 -3.76
CA ALA A 30 2.65 -9.90 -2.67
C ALA A 30 2.07 -11.27 -3.04
N VAL A 31 0.89 -11.31 -3.67
CA VAL A 31 0.27 -12.56 -4.15
C VAL A 31 1.15 -13.22 -5.22
N LEU A 32 1.62 -12.44 -6.20
CA LEU A 32 2.48 -12.96 -7.27
C LEU A 32 3.84 -13.47 -6.75
N GLY A 33 4.37 -12.86 -5.69
CA GLY A 33 5.57 -13.30 -4.98
C GLY A 33 5.36 -14.50 -4.04
N GLY A 34 4.12 -14.97 -3.89
CA GLY A 34 3.77 -16.06 -2.97
C GLY A 34 3.80 -15.66 -1.48
N ASN A 35 3.76 -14.36 -1.19
CA ASN A 35 3.81 -13.81 0.17
C ASN A 35 2.43 -13.56 0.79
N ALA A 36 1.41 -13.42 -0.05
CA ALA A 36 0.04 -13.13 0.37
C ALA A 36 -0.96 -14.08 -0.28
N THR A 37 -2.10 -14.25 0.37
CA THR A 37 -3.30 -14.88 -0.21
C THR A 37 -4.36 -13.83 -0.51
N GLU A 38 -5.36 -14.17 -1.34
CA GLU A 38 -6.50 -13.30 -1.65
C GLU A 38 -7.27 -12.78 -0.41
N SER A 39 -7.18 -13.49 0.73
CA SER A 39 -7.81 -13.07 1.98
C SER A 39 -7.13 -11.86 2.63
N GLN A 40 -5.86 -11.59 2.31
CA GLN A 40 -5.08 -10.47 2.84
C GLN A 40 -5.24 -9.20 1.98
N ARG A 41 -6.43 -8.98 1.43
CA ARG A 41 -6.77 -7.83 0.60
C ARG A 41 -6.71 -6.52 1.40
N THR A 42 -6.49 -5.42 0.68
CA THR A 42 -6.35 -4.07 1.22
C THR A 42 -7.51 -3.63 2.13
N GLY A 43 -8.75 -4.03 1.83
CA GLY A 43 -9.91 -3.73 2.67
C GLY A 43 -9.79 -4.33 4.08
N GLU A 44 -9.36 -5.59 4.18
CA GLU A 44 -9.18 -6.26 5.49
C GLU A 44 -8.07 -5.62 6.30
N PHE A 45 -7.02 -5.14 5.64
CA PHE A 45 -5.95 -4.39 6.27
C PHE A 45 -6.46 -3.07 6.87
N LEU A 46 -7.13 -2.25 6.06
CA LEU A 46 -7.61 -0.93 6.48
C LEU A 46 -8.71 -1.00 7.55
N GLU A 47 -9.44 -2.12 7.62
CA GLU A 47 -10.47 -2.32 8.63
C GLU A 47 -9.93 -2.66 10.03
N ARG A 48 -8.65 -3.05 10.16
CA ARG A 48 -8.05 -3.42 11.45
C ARG A 48 -7.95 -2.22 12.40
N ALA A 49 -8.36 -2.42 13.66
CA ALA A 49 -8.36 -1.38 14.68
C ALA A 49 -6.99 -0.68 14.84
N GLN A 50 -5.90 -1.44 14.89
CA GLN A 50 -4.55 -0.87 15.00
C GLN A 50 -4.15 -0.05 13.76
N VAL A 51 -4.61 -0.45 12.57
CA VAL A 51 -4.34 0.26 11.31
C VAL A 51 -5.14 1.55 11.26
N LYS A 52 -6.42 1.52 11.63
CA LYS A 52 -7.25 2.73 11.76
C LYS A 52 -6.65 3.74 12.73
N TYR A 53 -6.18 3.27 13.89
CA TYR A 53 -5.51 4.13 14.86
C TYR A 53 -4.23 4.73 14.28
N PHE A 54 -3.39 3.93 13.62
CA PHE A 54 -2.19 4.44 12.96
C PHE A 54 -2.50 5.47 11.85
N VAL A 55 -3.53 5.24 11.04
CA VAL A 55 -3.97 6.20 10.00
C VAL A 55 -4.40 7.52 10.63
N GLN A 56 -5.10 7.49 11.78
CA GLN A 56 -5.51 8.68 12.50
C GLN A 56 -4.31 9.47 13.04
N GLU A 57 -3.37 8.79 13.70
CA GLU A 57 -2.14 9.43 14.21
C GLU A 57 -1.30 10.02 13.07
N LEU A 58 -1.18 9.29 11.95
CA LEU A 58 -0.47 9.79 10.79
C LEU A 58 -1.18 11.01 10.17
N ALA A 59 -2.51 11.02 10.12
CA ALA A 59 -3.28 12.17 9.62
C ALA A 59 -3.11 13.43 10.48
N ILE A 60 -2.79 13.28 11.77
CA ILE A 60 -2.44 14.40 12.65
C ILE A 60 -1.02 14.90 12.36
N ALA A 61 -0.09 13.98 12.06
CA ALA A 61 1.32 14.26 11.85
C ALA A 61 1.67 14.79 10.45
N THR A 62 0.76 14.70 9.47
CA THR A 62 0.98 15.16 8.09
C THR A 62 -0.18 15.99 7.57
N ILE A 63 0.11 16.85 6.60
CA ILE A 63 -0.89 17.66 5.87
C ILE A 63 -1.59 16.81 4.80
N ILE A 64 -0.91 15.79 4.28
CA ILE A 64 -1.42 14.93 3.20
C ILE A 64 -2.29 13.83 3.79
N ALA A 65 -3.44 13.57 3.16
CA ALA A 65 -4.31 12.47 3.57
C ALA A 65 -3.57 11.12 3.50
N PRO A 66 -3.36 10.41 4.64
CA PRO A 66 -2.51 9.22 4.65
C PRO A 66 -3.04 8.07 3.83
N VAL A 67 -4.37 7.99 3.69
CA VAL A 67 -5.07 7.00 2.87
C VAL A 67 -6.11 7.71 2.01
N ARG A 68 -6.20 7.32 0.74
CA ARG A 68 -7.24 7.75 -0.19
C ARG A 68 -7.81 6.55 -0.92
N THR A 69 -9.12 6.40 -0.91
CA THR A 69 -9.80 5.33 -1.65
C THR A 69 -10.50 5.90 -2.87
N ILE A 70 -10.25 5.29 -4.03
CA ILE A 70 -10.89 5.64 -5.31
C ILE A 70 -11.74 4.46 -5.76
N ASN A 71 -13.05 4.68 -5.81
CA ASN A 71 -14.03 3.68 -6.24
C ASN A 71 -14.30 3.82 -7.74
N GLY A 72 -13.81 2.87 -8.55
CA GLY A 72 -14.00 2.87 -10.00
C GLY A 72 -13.16 3.91 -10.77
N GLY A 73 -13.48 4.09 -12.05
CA GLY A 73 -12.76 5.00 -12.95
C GLY A 73 -11.40 4.47 -13.42
N LYS A 74 -10.50 5.39 -13.81
CA LYS A 74 -9.21 5.05 -14.43
C LYS A 74 -8.17 4.53 -13.43
N ASN A 75 -8.21 5.02 -12.19
CA ASN A 75 -7.21 4.73 -11.15
C ASN A 75 -7.86 4.21 -9.84
N PRO A 76 -8.60 3.08 -9.88
CA PRO A 76 -9.25 2.55 -8.69
C PRO A 76 -8.24 1.92 -7.73
N GLY A 77 -8.63 1.86 -6.46
CA GLY A 77 -7.87 1.22 -5.38
C GLY A 77 -7.80 2.07 -4.13
N SER A 78 -7.23 1.50 -3.07
CA SER A 78 -6.81 2.26 -1.89
C SER A 78 -5.35 2.63 -2.05
N TRP A 79 -5.07 3.89 -1.77
CA TRP A 79 -3.77 4.52 -1.92
C TRP A 79 -3.30 4.94 -0.54
N GLY A 80 -2.07 4.62 -0.17
CA GLY A 80 -1.51 4.95 1.15
C GLY A 80 -0.15 5.64 1.02
N LEU A 81 0.13 6.62 1.86
CA LEU A 81 1.49 7.17 2.00
C LEU A 81 2.49 6.04 2.29
N GLU A 82 3.78 6.32 2.08
CA GLU A 82 4.87 5.35 2.30
C GLU A 82 4.74 4.58 3.61
N LEU A 83 4.50 5.27 4.74
CA LEU A 83 4.34 4.63 6.05
C LEU A 83 3.14 3.65 6.12
N ILE A 84 2.08 3.90 5.35
CA ILE A 84 0.95 2.96 5.22
C ILE A 84 1.34 1.77 4.34
N ALA A 85 2.09 1.99 3.27
CA ALA A 85 2.59 0.93 2.40
C ALA A 85 3.55 -0.01 3.15
N ILE A 86 4.47 0.54 3.93
CA ILE A 86 5.36 -0.21 4.83
C ILE A 86 4.54 -1.03 5.83
N ARG A 87 3.56 -0.40 6.50
CA ARG A 87 2.70 -1.09 7.47
C ARG A 87 1.86 -2.20 6.83
N TYR A 88 1.44 -2.03 5.58
CA TYR A 88 0.78 -3.08 4.82
C TYR A 88 1.73 -4.25 4.57
N ALA A 89 2.96 -3.97 4.10
CA ALA A 89 3.94 -5.01 3.83
C ALA A 89 4.29 -5.82 5.11
N ALA A 90 4.51 -5.13 6.23
CA ALA A 90 4.72 -5.73 7.55
C ALA A 90 3.55 -6.60 8.02
N TRP A 91 2.32 -6.20 7.69
CA TRP A 91 1.13 -6.96 8.03
C TRP A 91 0.98 -8.26 7.21
N ILE A 92 1.49 -8.28 5.97
CA ILE A 92 1.46 -9.47 5.12
C ILE A 92 2.37 -10.55 5.68
N GLU A 93 3.67 -10.28 5.76
CA GLU A 93 4.66 -11.12 6.46
C GLU A 93 6.05 -10.42 6.50
N PRO A 94 6.95 -10.82 7.41
CA PRO A 94 8.28 -10.21 7.53
C PRO A 94 9.14 -10.31 6.25
N LYS A 95 9.01 -11.42 5.50
CA LYS A 95 9.76 -11.60 4.24
C LYS A 95 9.39 -10.53 3.22
N PHE A 96 8.10 -10.23 3.10
CA PHE A 96 7.60 -9.22 2.16
C PHE A 96 7.94 -7.80 2.64
N GLU A 97 7.91 -7.55 3.94
CA GLU A 97 8.38 -6.28 4.52
C GLU A 97 9.85 -6.00 4.19
N ILE A 98 10.74 -6.98 4.40
CA ILE A 98 12.17 -6.83 4.09
C ILE A 98 12.38 -6.61 2.59
N GLN A 99 11.65 -7.33 1.75
CA GLN A 99 11.71 -7.13 0.31
C GLN A 99 11.29 -5.69 -0.06
N PHE A 100 10.18 -5.22 0.52
CA PHE A 100 9.71 -3.86 0.29
C PHE A 100 10.78 -2.84 0.65
N TYR A 101 11.48 -2.97 1.78
CA TYR A 101 12.57 -2.07 2.14
C TYR A 101 13.70 -2.04 1.11
N ASN A 102 14.14 -3.19 0.61
CA ASN A 102 15.25 -3.23 -0.35
C ASN A 102 14.89 -2.65 -1.73
N ASP A 103 13.61 -2.74 -2.10
CA ASP A 103 13.14 -2.38 -3.43
C ASP A 103 12.48 -0.97 -3.47
N PHE A 104 12.06 -0.42 -2.33
CA PHE A 104 11.39 0.90 -2.24
C PHE A 104 12.13 1.99 -1.45
N VAL A 105 12.92 1.65 -0.42
CA VAL A 105 13.56 2.60 0.51
C VAL A 105 15.03 2.77 0.21
#